data_AF-A0A522DU49-F1
#
_entry.id   AF-A0A522DU49-F1
#
_cell.length_a   1.000
_cell.length_b   1.000
_cell.length_c   1.000
_cell.angle_alpha   90.00
_cell.angle_beta   90.00
_cell.angle_gamma   90.00
#
_symmetry.space_group_name_H-M   'P 1'
#
loop_
_entity.id
_entity.type
_entity.pdbx_description
1 polymer ?
#
loop_
_entity_poly.entity_id
_entity_poly.type
_entity_poly.pdbx_seq_one_letter_code
_entity_poly.pdbx_strand_id
1 'polypeptide(L)'
;MIVKYLNLLKSLIIIYPLSILLFSCSIQKQISRSAQQVIKDSSLLTAHVGISIYDPEKNKYLYNYQGDKYFVPASNTKLPTCYAAMKYLGENLRGLDYLETDTVLFIRPTADPTL
;
A
#
# COMPACT_ATOMS: atom_id res chain seq x y z
N MET A 1 -21.06 53.12 19.81
CA MET A 1 -21.76 51.82 19.83
C MET A 1 -21.52 51.00 18.54
N ILE A 2 -21.64 51.61 17.35
CA ILE A 2 -21.51 50.93 16.04
C ILE A 2 -20.11 50.33 15.77
N VAL A 3 -19.02 51.03 16.11
CA VAL A 3 -17.64 50.57 15.86
C VAL A 3 -17.32 49.26 16.60
N LYS A 4 -17.89 49.06 17.80
CA LYS A 4 -17.69 47.86 18.61
C LYS A 4 -18.35 46.63 17.95
N TYR A 5 -19.52 46.81 17.36
CA TYR A 5 -20.21 45.80 16.57
C TYR A 5 -19.46 45.44 15.29
N LEU A 6 -18.86 46.42 14.62
CA LEU A 6 -18.07 46.20 13.41
C LEU A 6 -16.81 45.37 13.69
N ASN A 7 -16.14 45.62 14.83
CA ASN A 7 -14.98 44.83 15.27
C ASN A 7 -15.37 43.42 15.73
N LEU A 8 -16.55 43.25 16.35
CA LEU A 8 -17.09 41.95 16.73
C LEU A 8 -17.40 41.10 15.48
N LEU A 9 -18.02 41.71 14.46
CA LEU A 9 -18.33 41.06 13.19
C LEU A 9 -17.06 40.64 12.43
N LYS A 10 -16.03 41.51 12.40
CA LYS A 10 -14.71 41.18 11.84
C LYS A 10 -14.04 40.00 12.54
N SER A 11 -14.14 39.94 13.87
CA SER A 11 -13.60 38.82 14.65
C SER A 11 -14.30 37.50 14.29
N LEU A 12 -15.63 37.51 14.17
CA LEU A 12 -16.41 36.33 13.78
C LEU A 12 -16.09 35.82 12.37
N ILE A 13 -15.84 36.74 11.42
CA ILE A 13 -15.44 36.40 10.04
C ILE A 13 -14.07 35.71 9.99
N ILE A 14 -13.16 36.02 10.93
CA ILE A 14 -11.82 35.40 11.01
C ILE A 14 -11.89 34.05 11.75
N ILE A 15 -12.74 33.92 12.76
CA ILE A 15 -12.86 32.69 13.57
C ILE A 15 -13.55 31.56 12.80
N TYR A 16 -14.52 31.88 11.93
CA TYR A 16 -15.28 30.88 11.17
C TYR A 16 -14.44 30.03 10.18
N PRO A 17 -13.55 30.60 9.34
CA PRO A 17 -12.68 29.78 8.49
C PRO A 17 -11.62 29.03 9.30
N LEU A 18 -11.21 29.56 10.46
CA LEU A 18 -10.21 28.93 11.32
C LEU A 18 -10.76 27.65 12.00
N SER A 19 -12.05 27.60 12.34
CA SER A 19 -12.67 26.40 12.92
C SER A 19 -12.83 25.26 11.91
N ILE A 20 -13.06 25.57 10.63
CA ILE A 20 -13.20 24.56 9.55
C ILE A 20 -11.88 23.80 9.32
N LEU A 21 -10.73 24.46 9.52
CA LEU A 21 -9.41 23.83 9.36
C LEU A 21 -9.12 22.73 10.39
N LEU A 22 -9.86 22.67 11.51
CA LEU A 22 -9.61 21.72 12.60
C LEU A 22 -10.25 20.33 12.36
N PHE A 23 -11.16 20.18 11.39
CA PHE A 23 -11.90 18.92 11.17
C PHE A 23 -11.22 17.94 10.19
N SER A 24 -10.21 18.39 9.44
CA SER A 24 -9.58 17.62 8.35
C SER A 24 -8.75 16.41 8.83
N CYS A 25 -8.38 16.34 10.12
CA CYS A 25 -7.49 15.30 10.65
C CYS A 25 -8.22 14.04 11.16
N SER A 26 -9.54 13.96 11.00
CA SER A 26 -10.36 12.88 11.60
C SER A 26 -10.04 11.49 11.03
N ILE A 27 -9.84 11.38 9.72
CA ILE A 27 -9.59 10.10 9.03
C ILE A 27 -8.21 9.53 9.41
N GLN A 28 -7.14 10.33 9.33
CA GLN A 28 -5.81 9.90 9.76
C GLN A 28 -5.80 9.46 11.23
N LYS A 29 -6.53 10.18 12.10
CA LYS A 29 -6.65 9.83 13.51
C LYS A 29 -7.42 8.53 13.72
N GLN A 30 -8.45 8.27 12.92
CA GLN A 30 -9.20 7.01 12.95
C GLN A 30 -8.33 5.83 12.51
N ILE A 31 -7.62 5.95 11.38
CA ILE A 31 -6.70 4.91 10.89
C ILE A 31 -5.61 4.63 11.94
N SER A 32 -5.02 5.69 12.50
CA SER A 32 -3.98 5.56 13.52
C SER A 32 -4.48 4.83 14.77
N ARG A 33 -5.72 5.11 15.23
CA ARG A 33 -6.32 4.41 16.37
C ARG A 33 -6.55 2.92 16.08
N SER A 34 -7.07 2.60 14.91
CA SER A 34 -7.30 1.20 14.50
C SER A 34 -5.98 0.43 14.42
N ALA A 35 -4.95 1.01 13.77
CA ALA A 35 -3.63 0.40 13.69
C ALA A 35 -2.99 0.21 15.08
N GLN A 36 -3.13 1.18 15.98
CA GLN A 36 -2.63 1.06 17.36
C GLN A 36 -3.33 -0.05 18.16
N GLN A 37 -4.62 -0.31 17.92
CA GLN A 37 -5.32 -1.43 18.56
C GLN A 37 -4.71 -2.76 18.11
N VAL A 38 -4.43 -2.92 16.82
CA VAL A 38 -3.79 -4.13 16.27
C VAL A 38 -2.37 -4.28 16.81
N ILE A 39 -1.54 -3.23 16.78
CA ILE A 39 -0.14 -3.30 17.25
C ILE A 39 -0.05 -3.66 18.74
N LYS A 40 -1.04 -3.23 19.55
CA LYS A 40 -1.08 -3.51 21.00
C LYS A 40 -1.74 -4.85 21.35
N ASP A 41 -2.15 -5.64 20.35
CA ASP A 41 -2.71 -6.96 20.59
C ASP A 41 -1.70 -7.83 21.33
N SER A 42 -2.16 -8.58 22.34
CA SER A 42 -1.28 -9.39 23.18
C SER A 42 -0.53 -10.47 22.40
N SER A 43 -1.09 -10.93 21.27
CA SER A 43 -0.45 -11.90 20.37
C SER A 43 0.75 -11.32 19.61
N LEU A 44 0.88 -10.00 19.53
CA LEU A 44 1.94 -9.32 18.78
C LEU A 44 2.99 -8.64 19.68
N LEU A 45 2.90 -8.78 21.01
CA LEU A 45 3.78 -8.10 21.95
C LEU A 45 5.27 -8.35 21.73
N THR A 46 5.63 -9.54 21.25
CA THR A 46 7.03 -9.92 20.95
C THR A 46 7.36 -9.84 19.46
N ALA A 47 6.39 -9.51 18.61
CA ALA A 47 6.57 -9.44 17.17
C ALA A 47 7.13 -8.07 16.75
N HIS A 48 7.96 -8.08 15.70
CA HIS A 48 8.28 -6.85 14.98
C HIS A 48 7.17 -6.57 13.96
N VAL A 49 6.43 -5.48 14.16
CA VAL A 49 5.29 -5.12 13.31
C VAL A 49 5.64 -3.88 12.49
N GLY A 50 5.36 -3.94 11.18
CA GLY A 50 5.39 -2.79 10.28
C GLY A 50 4.04 -2.65 9.57
N ILE A 51 3.50 -1.43 9.50
CA ILE A 51 2.25 -1.13 8.80
C ILE A 51 2.47 0.11 7.94
N SER A 52 2.27 -0.01 6.64
CA SER A 52 2.36 1.09 5.70
C SER A 52 1.12 1.12 4.82
N ILE A 53 0.35 2.21 4.90
CA ILE A 53 -0.85 2.45 4.11
C ILE A 53 -0.59 3.66 3.24
N TYR A 54 -0.60 3.45 1.93
CA TYR A 54 -0.23 4.43 0.93
C TYR A 54 -1.39 4.70 -0.02
N ASP A 55 -1.65 5.98 -0.29
CA ASP A 55 -2.62 6.45 -1.27
C ASP A 55 -1.87 6.77 -2.58
N PRO A 56 -2.00 5.92 -3.63
CA PRO A 56 -1.29 6.12 -4.89
C PRO A 56 -1.82 7.30 -5.71
N GLU A 57 -3.10 7.67 -5.55
CA GLU A 57 -3.67 8.82 -6.26
C GLU A 57 -3.14 10.14 -5.70
N LYS A 58 -2.99 10.20 -4.36
CA LYS A 58 -2.50 11.39 -3.65
C LYS A 58 -0.99 11.38 -3.39
N ASN A 59 -0.28 10.34 -3.84
CA ASN A 59 1.16 10.16 -3.66
C ASN A 59 1.61 10.40 -2.20
N LYS A 60 0.86 9.84 -1.23
CA LYS A 60 1.12 10.09 0.20
C LYS A 60 0.78 8.90 1.08
N TYR A 61 1.50 8.76 2.18
CA TYR A 61 1.14 7.81 3.23
C TYR A 61 -0.07 8.32 4.02
N LEU A 62 -1.07 7.46 4.17
CA LEU A 62 -2.20 7.68 5.09
C LEU A 62 -1.83 7.24 6.51
N TYR A 63 -0.96 6.25 6.63
CA TYR A 63 -0.38 5.77 7.88
C TYR A 63 0.96 5.08 7.59
N ASN A 64 1.96 5.31 8.42
CA ASN A 64 3.26 4.66 8.28
C ASN A 64 3.86 4.40 9.66
N TYR A 65 3.95 3.14 10.04
CA TYR A 65 4.54 2.66 11.27
C TYR A 65 5.64 1.65 10.94
N GLN A 66 6.89 2.01 11.25
CA GLN A 66 8.08 1.19 10.96
C GLN A 66 8.22 0.78 9.48
N GLY A 67 7.61 1.50 8.52
CA GLY A 67 7.70 1.16 7.09
C GLY A 67 9.08 1.36 6.47
N ASP A 68 10.02 1.96 7.21
CA ASP A 68 11.43 2.11 6.85
C ASP A 68 12.30 0.92 7.32
N LYS A 69 11.73 -0.07 8.02
CA LYS A 69 12.47 -1.23 8.54
C LYS A 69 12.37 -2.43 7.61
N TYR A 70 13.42 -3.25 7.62
CA TYR A 70 13.44 -4.53 6.93
C TYR A 70 12.79 -5.62 7.80
N PHE A 71 11.98 -6.45 7.15
CA PHE A 71 11.31 -7.60 7.75
C PHE A 71 11.53 -8.83 6.86
N VAL A 72 11.30 -10.02 7.41
CA VAL A 72 11.25 -11.26 6.62
C VAL A 72 9.87 -11.32 5.94
N PRO A 73 9.76 -11.16 4.60
CA PRO A 73 8.48 -10.96 3.92
C PRO A 73 7.67 -12.26 3.73
N ALA A 74 8.26 -13.42 4.01
CA ALA A 74 7.68 -14.73 3.69
C ALA A 74 7.18 -14.76 2.23
N SER A 75 5.93 -15.20 2.00
CA SER A 75 5.35 -15.24 0.66
C SER A 75 5.09 -13.87 0.03
N ASN A 76 5.20 -12.74 0.74
CA ASN A 76 5.14 -11.41 0.11
C ASN A 76 6.31 -11.18 -0.87
N THR A 77 7.38 -12.00 -0.80
CA THR A 77 8.43 -12.09 -1.84
C THR A 77 7.84 -12.34 -3.23
N LYS A 78 6.65 -12.97 -3.33
CA LYS A 78 5.97 -13.20 -4.60
C LYS A 78 5.59 -11.90 -5.31
N LEU A 79 5.36 -10.79 -4.60
CA LEU A 79 4.99 -9.52 -5.22
C LEU A 79 6.10 -8.97 -6.15
N PRO A 80 7.35 -8.75 -5.69
CA PRO A 80 8.42 -8.32 -6.59
C PRO A 80 8.79 -9.38 -7.63
N THR A 81 8.73 -10.67 -7.30
CA THR A 81 8.97 -11.74 -8.29
C THR A 81 7.93 -11.74 -9.41
N CYS A 82 6.64 -11.58 -9.07
CA CYS A 82 5.55 -11.48 -10.04
C CYS A 82 5.71 -10.24 -10.92
N TYR A 83 6.03 -9.09 -10.33
CA TYR A 83 6.33 -7.88 -11.08
C TYR A 83 7.49 -8.09 -12.07
N ALA A 84 8.59 -8.71 -11.64
CA ALA A 84 9.70 -9.02 -12.52
C ALA A 84 9.28 -9.99 -13.64
N ALA A 85 8.54 -11.05 -13.32
CA ALA A 85 8.03 -11.99 -14.32
C ALA A 85 7.17 -11.28 -15.38
N MET A 86 6.19 -10.47 -14.97
CA MET A 86 5.34 -9.70 -15.87
C MET A 86 6.13 -8.69 -16.71
N LYS A 87 7.15 -8.06 -16.12
CA LYS A 87 7.97 -7.05 -16.80
C LYS A 87 8.90 -7.64 -17.85
N TYR A 88 9.40 -8.86 -17.65
CA TYR A 88 10.50 -9.40 -18.46
C TYR A 88 10.17 -10.65 -19.28
N LEU A 89 9.19 -11.47 -18.88
CA LEU A 89 8.91 -12.74 -19.59
C LEU A 89 8.04 -12.56 -20.85
N GLY A 90 7.31 -11.45 -20.97
CA GLY A 90 6.38 -11.20 -22.07
C GLY A 90 5.06 -11.96 -21.93
N GLU A 91 4.14 -11.75 -22.88
CA GLU A 91 2.76 -12.27 -22.79
C GLU A 91 2.62 -13.74 -23.20
N ASN A 92 3.52 -14.25 -24.05
CA ASN A 92 3.45 -15.60 -24.60
C ASN A 92 4.69 -16.41 -24.18
N LEU A 93 4.48 -17.40 -23.33
CA LEU A 93 5.51 -18.33 -22.89
C LEU A 93 5.36 -19.66 -23.63
N ARG A 94 6.48 -20.25 -24.03
CA ARG A 94 6.50 -21.58 -24.68
C ARG A 94 6.25 -22.64 -23.61
N GLY A 95 5.32 -23.57 -23.87
CA GLY A 95 5.03 -24.69 -22.97
C GLY A 95 6.01 -25.85 -23.07
N LEU A 96 6.34 -26.23 -24.31
CA LEU A 96 7.45 -27.12 -24.68
C LEU A 96 7.79 -26.87 -26.16
N ASP A 97 9.00 -27.24 -26.58
CA ASP A 97 9.30 -27.41 -28.00
C ASP A 97 9.33 -28.91 -28.34
N TYR A 98 8.84 -29.27 -29.52
CA TYR A 98 8.95 -30.65 -30.03
C TYR A 98 9.32 -30.67 -31.51
N LEU A 99 9.92 -31.78 -31.94
CA LEU A 99 10.22 -32.08 -33.34
C LEU A 99 9.96 -33.56 -33.57
N GLU A 100 9.07 -33.87 -34.51
CA GLU A 100 8.77 -35.24 -34.92
C GLU A 100 9.45 -35.53 -36.25
N THR A 101 9.97 -36.75 -36.37
CA THR A 101 10.58 -37.32 -37.58
C THR A 101 9.99 -38.71 -37.82
N ASP A 102 10.30 -39.33 -38.94
CA ASP A 102 9.81 -40.68 -39.29
C ASP A 102 10.19 -41.77 -38.28
N THR A 103 11.15 -41.51 -37.37
CA THR A 103 11.69 -42.51 -36.43
C THR A 103 11.76 -42.04 -34.98
N VAL A 104 11.77 -40.73 -34.73
CA VAL A 104 12.03 -40.16 -33.40
C VAL A 104 11.14 -38.94 -33.15
N LEU A 105 10.61 -38.85 -31.93
CA LEU A 105 10.02 -37.65 -31.36
C LEU A 105 11.02 -37.01 -30.38
N PHE A 106 11.47 -35.79 -30.68
CA PHE A 106 12.27 -34.97 -29.79
C PHE A 106 11.36 -34.05 -28.99
N ILE A 107 11.56 -33.99 -27.67
CA ILE A 107 10.86 -33.09 -26.76
C ILE A 107 11.89 -32.30 -25.97
N ARG A 108 11.75 -30.97 -25.95
CA ARG A 108 12.56 -30.06 -25.14
C ARG A 108 11.64 -29.31 -24.17
N PRO A 109 11.75 -29.59 -22.84
CA PRO A 109 10.95 -28.88 -21.84
C PRO A 109 11.41 -27.42 -21.73
N THR A 110 10.45 -26.51 -21.52
CA THR A 110 10.71 -25.07 -21.31
C THR A 110 10.30 -24.60 -19.90
N ALA A 111 10.10 -25.55 -18.98
CA ALA A 111 9.69 -25.33 -17.59
C ALA A 111 8.31 -24.66 -17.42
N ASP A 112 7.34 -25.02 -18.26
CA ASP A 112 5.94 -24.68 -18.03
C ASP A 112 5.46 -25.30 -16.70
N PRO A 113 5.10 -24.48 -15.70
CA PRO A 113 4.67 -24.97 -14.40
C PRO A 113 3.24 -25.55 -14.39
N THR A 114 2.57 -25.62 -15.55
CA THR A 114 1.17 -26.06 -15.70
C THR A 114 1.00 -27.36 -16.48
N LEU A 115 2.06 -27.88 -17.09
CA LEU A 115 2.06 -29.15 -17.85
C LEU A 115 2.31 -30.38 -16.98
#